data_AF-A0A7Y0FR65-F1
#
_entry.id   AF-A0A7Y0FR65-F1
#
_cell.length_a   1.000
_cell.length_b   1.000
_cell.length_c   1.000
_cell.angle_alpha   90.00
_cell.angle_beta   90.00
_cell.angle_gamma   90.00
#
_symmetry.space_group_name_H-M   'P 1'
#
loop_
_entity.id
_entity.type
_entity.pdbx_description
1 polymer ?
#
loop_
_entity_poly.entity_id
_entity_poly.type
_entity_poly.pdbx_seq_one_letter_code
_entity_poly.pdbx_strand_id
1 'polypeptide(L)'
;MKHFLLLLSIVFFSLAGAQTLPPPPAAANLAQKSLIDEFIEVSHYEEALKNYVKGYIELKMFDYNVDPPKELLTKEQARSIIRNFDFDGFKTSLYSSFSFISEEHLKELVRFHKNIGGKLSQNNSILLMNPTIDLNIRNQIDHAIQNIKK
;
A
#
# COMPACT_ATOMS: atom_id res chain seq x y z
N MET A 1 -18.99 8.91 51.92
CA MET A 1 -18.14 9.81 51.09
C MET A 1 -16.88 9.13 50.54
N LYS A 2 -16.09 8.40 51.36
CA LYS A 2 -14.86 7.70 50.92
C LYS A 2 -15.07 6.74 49.73
N HIS A 3 -16.14 5.95 49.73
CA HIS A 3 -16.42 5.00 48.65
C HIS A 3 -16.85 5.69 47.33
N PHE A 4 -17.49 6.85 47.42
CA PHE A 4 -17.93 7.61 46.24
C PHE A 4 -16.74 8.25 45.52
N LEU A 5 -15.78 8.78 46.28
CA LEU A 5 -14.50 9.28 45.76
C LEU A 5 -13.68 8.18 45.08
N LEU A 6 -13.69 6.97 45.66
CA LEU A 6 -12.96 5.82 45.13
C LEU A 6 -13.57 5.33 43.80
N LEU A 7 -14.90 5.30 43.72
CA LEU A 7 -15.63 4.97 42.49
C LEU A 7 -15.39 6.01 41.39
N LEU A 8 -15.38 7.30 41.76
CA LEU A 8 -15.10 8.38 40.82
C LEU A 8 -13.67 8.27 40.25
N SER A 9 -12.67 7.97 41.10
CA SER A 9 -11.29 7.80 40.64
C SER A 9 -11.13 6.65 39.64
N ILE A 10 -11.79 5.51 39.86
CA ILE A 10 -11.71 4.35 38.95
C ILE A 10 -12.28 4.70 37.57
N VAL A 11 -13.39 5.45 37.52
CA VAL A 11 -14.02 5.89 36.26
C VAL A 11 -13.09 6.84 35.48
N PHE A 12 -12.47 7.83 36.14
CA PHE A 12 -11.54 8.75 35.49
C PHE A 12 -10.28 8.05 34.94
N PHE A 13 -9.72 7.08 35.66
CA PHE A 13 -8.57 6.30 35.16
C PHE A 13 -8.93 5.43 33.95
N SER A 14 -10.15 4.86 33.92
CA SER A 14 -10.60 4.08 32.75
C SER A 14 -10.86 4.94 31.50
N LEU A 15 -11.22 6.21 31.67
CA LEU A 15 -11.49 7.14 30.56
C LEU A 15 -10.20 7.77 30.00
N ALA A 16 -9.17 7.96 30.83
CA ALA A 16 -7.88 8.54 30.40
C ALA A 16 -7.10 7.62 29.44
N GLY A 17 -7.27 6.30 29.55
CA GLY A 17 -6.64 5.33 28.64
C GLY A 17 -7.36 5.12 27.30
N ALA A 18 -8.59 5.62 27.15
CA ALA A 18 -9.43 5.37 25.96
C ALA A 18 -9.24 6.41 24.84
N GLN A 19 -8.42 7.45 25.05
CA GLN A 19 -8.19 8.53 24.09
C GLN A 19 -6.80 8.49 23.43
N THR A 20 -6.21 7.30 23.24
CA THR A 20 -5.11 7.18 22.28
C THR A 20 -5.71 7.33 20.87
N LEU A 21 -5.83 8.58 20.42
CA LEU A 21 -6.03 8.86 19.00
C LEU A 21 -4.92 8.12 18.24
N PRO A 22 -5.25 7.45 17.12
CA PRO A 22 -4.22 6.85 16.31
C PRO A 22 -3.17 7.93 15.99
N PRO A 23 -1.86 7.60 16.08
CA PRO A 23 -0.84 8.56 15.71
C PRO A 23 -1.15 9.09 14.30
N PRO A 24 -0.91 10.38 14.04
CA PRO A 24 -1.14 10.93 12.71
C PRO A 24 -0.39 10.09 11.69
N PRO A 25 -0.93 9.94 10.46
CA PRO A 25 -0.26 9.19 9.42
C PRO A 25 1.18 9.67 9.27
N ALA A 26 2.14 8.75 9.27
CA ALA A 26 3.52 9.11 9.07
C ALA A 26 3.66 9.79 7.70
N ALA A 27 4.31 10.96 7.70
CA ALA A 27 4.46 11.81 6.53
C ALA A 27 5.96 12.00 6.26
N ALA A 28 6.39 11.63 5.06
CA ALA A 28 7.75 11.90 4.59
C ALA A 28 8.00 13.42 4.56
N ASN A 29 9.15 13.84 5.09
CA ASN A 29 9.63 15.21 4.95
C ASN A 29 9.99 15.51 3.47
N LEU A 30 10.30 16.77 3.13
CA LEU A 30 10.63 17.14 1.74
C LEU A 30 11.85 16.40 1.17
N ALA A 31 12.89 16.20 1.97
CA ALA A 31 14.10 15.48 1.55
C ALA A 31 13.81 13.99 1.31
N GLN A 32 13.06 13.35 2.20
CA GLN A 32 12.59 11.99 2.04
C GLN A 32 11.69 11.84 0.81
N LYS A 33 10.75 12.76 0.57
CA LYS A 33 9.90 12.72 -0.63
C LYS A 33 10.73 12.74 -1.91
N SER A 34 11.71 13.63 -2.00
CA SER A 34 12.62 13.69 -3.15
C SER A 34 13.38 12.39 -3.35
N LEU A 35 13.86 11.75 -2.27
CA LEU A 35 14.57 10.47 -2.35
C LEU A 35 13.63 9.31 -2.71
N ILE A 36 12.38 9.35 -2.25
CA ILE A 36 11.35 8.36 -2.58
C ILE A 36 10.95 8.48 -4.05
N ASP A 37 10.81 9.71 -4.57
CA ASP A 37 10.55 9.95 -5.99
C ASP A 37 11.69 9.43 -6.86
N GLU A 38 12.94 9.73 -6.48
CA GLU A 38 14.12 9.20 -7.16
C GLU A 38 14.14 7.67 -7.10
N PHE A 39 13.86 7.08 -5.94
CA PHE A 39 13.75 5.63 -5.79
C PHE A 39 12.68 5.03 -6.72
N ILE A 40 11.48 5.63 -6.78
CA ILE A 40 10.39 5.19 -7.64
C ILE A 40 10.83 5.15 -9.11
N GLU A 41 11.52 6.20 -9.56
CA GLU A 41 12.03 6.31 -10.92
C GLU A 41 13.11 5.25 -11.21
N VAL A 42 14.17 5.21 -10.39
CA VAL A 42 15.35 4.38 -10.68
C VAL A 42 15.10 2.89 -10.48
N SER A 43 14.06 2.51 -9.73
CA SER A 43 13.67 1.11 -9.52
C SER A 43 12.60 0.63 -10.49
N HIS A 44 12.15 1.47 -11.43
CA HIS A 44 11.00 1.19 -12.30
C HIS A 44 9.77 0.73 -11.49
N TYR A 45 9.55 1.35 -10.33
CA TYR A 45 8.60 0.89 -9.32
C TYR A 45 7.18 0.78 -9.85
N GLU A 46 6.75 1.75 -10.67
CA GLU A 46 5.42 1.75 -11.28
C GLU A 46 5.18 0.51 -12.15
N GLU A 47 6.19 0.11 -12.92
CA GLU A 47 6.09 -1.06 -13.81
C GLU A 47 6.03 -2.35 -12.99
N ALA A 48 6.87 -2.46 -11.96
CA ALA A 48 6.82 -3.58 -11.02
C ALA A 48 5.49 -3.67 -10.27
N LEU A 49 4.94 -2.53 -9.84
CA LEU A 49 3.64 -2.46 -9.19
C LEU A 49 2.50 -2.84 -10.15
N LYS A 50 2.55 -2.41 -11.42
CA LYS A 50 1.58 -2.83 -12.45
C LYS A 50 1.61 -4.34 -12.69
N ASN A 51 2.78 -4.96 -12.66
CA ASN A 51 2.89 -6.43 -12.75
C ASN A 51 2.26 -7.13 -11.56
N TYR A 52 2.51 -6.61 -10.36
CA TYR A 52 1.87 -7.10 -9.15
C TYR A 52 0.32 -6.98 -9.24
N VAL A 53 -0.18 -5.82 -9.66
CA VAL A 53 -1.62 -5.56 -9.85
C VAL A 53 -2.22 -6.53 -10.87
N LYS A 54 -1.53 -6.77 -11.98
CA LYS A 54 -1.96 -7.74 -12.99
C LYS A 54 -2.13 -9.13 -12.38
N GLY A 55 -1.13 -9.63 -11.66
CA GLY A 55 -1.21 -10.94 -11.00
C GLY A 55 -2.34 -11.02 -9.96
N TYR A 56 -2.53 -9.95 -9.18
CA TYR A 56 -3.62 -9.88 -8.21
C TYR A 56 -5.00 -9.92 -8.88
N ILE A 57 -5.20 -9.18 -9.98
CA ILE A 57 -6.46 -9.18 -10.73
C ILE A 57 -6.72 -10.55 -11.35
N GLU A 58 -5.70 -11.20 -11.92
CA GLU A 58 -5.82 -12.55 -12.49
C GLU A 58 -6.33 -13.55 -11.44
N LEU A 59 -5.88 -13.45 -10.18
CA LEU A 59 -6.39 -14.26 -9.08
C LEU A 59 -7.85 -13.96 -8.72
N LYS A 60 -8.29 -12.70 -8.94
CA LYS A 60 -9.67 -12.25 -8.66
C LYS A 60 -10.63 -12.50 -9.82
N MET A 61 -10.14 -12.94 -10.98
CA MET A 61 -10.99 -13.20 -12.15
C MET A 61 -11.93 -14.39 -11.93
N PHE A 62 -11.61 -15.32 -11.02
CA PHE A 62 -12.39 -16.52 -10.79
C PHE A 62 -12.72 -16.71 -9.30
N ASP A 63 -13.93 -17.16 -9.02
CA ASP A 63 -14.33 -17.69 -7.72
C ASP A 63 -14.01 -19.18 -7.67
N TYR A 64 -12.98 -19.52 -6.90
CA TYR A 64 -12.56 -20.91 -6.67
C TYR A 64 -13.30 -21.59 -5.52
N ASN A 65 -14.25 -20.91 -4.85
CA ASN A 65 -15.04 -21.51 -3.77
C ASN A 65 -16.24 -22.32 -4.29
N VAL A 66 -16.42 -22.40 -5.62
CA VAL A 66 -17.48 -23.13 -6.30
C VAL A 66 -16.88 -24.07 -7.35
N ASP A 67 -17.57 -25.18 -7.63
CA ASP A 67 -17.16 -26.18 -8.63
C ASP A 67 -18.25 -26.33 -9.72
N PRO A 68 -17.95 -26.03 -11.00
CA PRO A 68 -16.68 -25.49 -11.51
C PRO A 68 -16.44 -24.03 -11.07
N PRO A 69 -15.17 -23.56 -11.05
CA PRO A 69 -14.85 -22.16 -10.75
C PRO A 69 -15.64 -21.20 -11.63
N LYS A 70 -16.16 -20.14 -11.02
CA LYS A 70 -17.02 -19.17 -11.71
C LYS A 70 -16.23 -17.93 -12.10
N GLU A 71 -16.29 -17.53 -13.37
CA GLU A 71 -15.71 -16.26 -13.81
C GLU A 71 -16.46 -15.07 -13.18
N LEU A 72 -15.70 -14.20 -12.51
CA LEU A 72 -16.19 -12.98 -11.84
C LEU A 72 -15.83 -11.70 -12.59
N LEU A 73 -14.80 -11.74 -13.44
CA LEU A 73 -14.31 -10.61 -14.23
C LEU A 73 -13.86 -11.11 -15.60
N THR A 74 -14.31 -10.44 -16.66
CA THR A 74 -13.82 -10.73 -18.01
C THR A 74 -12.40 -10.19 -18.20
N LYS A 75 -11.70 -10.71 -19.22
CA LYS A 75 -10.37 -10.20 -19.61
C LYS A 75 -10.41 -8.71 -19.95
N GLU A 76 -11.47 -8.24 -20.58
CA GLU A 76 -11.65 -6.83 -20.95
C GLU A 76 -11.83 -5.95 -19.71
N GLN A 77 -12.61 -6.41 -18.71
CA GLN A 77 -12.76 -5.72 -17.43
C GLN A 77 -11.42 -5.66 -16.68
N ALA A 78 -10.70 -6.78 -16.60
CA ALA A 78 -9.38 -6.85 -15.98
C ALA A 78 -8.39 -5.86 -16.63
N ARG A 79 -8.32 -5.85 -17.97
CA ARG A 79 -7.48 -4.90 -18.73
C ARG A 79 -7.88 -3.44 -18.48
N SER A 80 -9.17 -3.16 -18.36
CA SER A 80 -9.67 -1.81 -18.07
C SER A 80 -9.19 -1.32 -16.70
N ILE A 81 -9.27 -2.17 -15.67
CA ILE A 81 -8.78 -1.85 -14.32
C ILE A 81 -7.28 -1.54 -14.35
N ILE A 82 -6.48 -2.41 -14.97
CA ILE A 82 -5.02 -2.24 -15.05
C ILE A 82 -4.64 -0.94 -15.76
N ARG A 83 -5.32 -0.63 -16.88
CA ARG A 83 -5.05 0.59 -17.66
C ARG A 83 -5.42 1.87 -16.90
N ASN A 84 -6.49 1.81 -16.10
CA ASN A 84 -7.00 2.94 -15.34
C ASN A 84 -6.39 3.02 -13.93
N PHE A 85 -5.34 2.26 -13.65
CA PHE A 85 -4.66 2.30 -12.36
C PHE A 85 -3.99 3.66 -12.15
N ASP A 86 -4.46 4.39 -11.14
CA ASP A 86 -3.94 5.70 -10.75
C ASP A 86 -2.71 5.55 -9.85
N PHE A 87 -1.53 5.46 -10.48
CA PHE A 87 -0.25 5.38 -9.78
C PHE A 87 0.08 6.68 -9.04
N ASP A 88 -0.23 7.83 -9.63
CA ASP A 88 0.04 9.13 -9.02
C ASP A 88 -0.75 9.31 -7.71
N GLY A 89 -2.03 8.96 -7.72
CA GLY A 89 -2.85 8.91 -6.50
C GLY A 89 -2.29 7.92 -5.47
N PHE A 90 -1.71 6.80 -5.94
CA PHE A 90 -1.11 5.80 -5.06
C PHE A 90 0.21 6.24 -4.41
N LYS A 91 0.95 7.21 -4.99
CA LYS A 91 2.23 7.70 -4.41
C LYS A 91 2.10 8.17 -2.97
N THR A 92 0.93 8.67 -2.57
CA THR A 92 0.68 9.04 -1.17
C THR A 92 0.91 7.86 -0.21
N SER A 93 0.49 6.65 -0.61
CA SER A 93 0.75 5.42 0.15
C SER A 93 2.24 5.09 0.20
N LEU A 94 2.97 5.32 -0.90
CA LEU A 94 4.42 5.10 -0.97
C LEU A 94 5.16 6.09 -0.06
N TYR A 95 4.81 7.38 -0.11
CA TYR A 95 5.41 8.39 0.76
C TYR A 95 5.19 8.08 2.23
N SER A 96 3.97 7.70 2.62
CA SER A 96 3.70 7.32 4.01
C SER A 96 4.49 6.07 4.41
N SER A 97 4.50 5.05 3.56
CA SER A 97 5.16 3.77 3.83
C SER A 97 6.69 3.89 3.92
N PHE A 98 7.29 4.68 3.04
CA PHE A 98 8.75 4.88 3.01
C PHE A 98 9.22 6.00 3.93
N SER A 99 8.33 6.80 4.53
CA SER A 99 8.70 7.83 5.52
C SER A 99 9.38 7.27 6.77
N PHE A 100 9.18 5.98 7.07
CA PHE A 100 9.84 5.28 8.16
C PHE A 100 11.29 4.88 7.84
N ILE A 101 11.73 5.00 6.59
CA ILE A 101 13.10 4.75 6.18
C ILE A 101 13.90 6.05 6.37
N SER A 102 15.06 5.95 7.04
CA SER A 102 15.96 7.09 7.20
C SER A 102 16.45 7.60 5.84
N GLU A 103 16.78 8.89 5.75
CA GLU A 103 17.32 9.47 4.51
C GLU A 103 18.60 8.78 4.04
N GLU A 104 19.45 8.32 4.96
CA GLU A 104 20.65 7.55 4.65
C GLU A 104 20.30 6.22 3.95
N HIS A 105 19.39 5.43 4.52
CA HIS A 105 18.98 4.17 3.90
C HIS A 105 18.19 4.38 2.60
N LEU A 106 17.43 5.47 2.45
CA LEU A 106 16.82 5.83 1.17
C LEU A 106 17.88 6.12 0.09
N LYS A 107 18.95 6.84 0.42
CA LYS A 107 20.07 7.07 -0.51
C LYS A 107 20.76 5.78 -0.91
N GLU A 108 20.93 4.85 0.03
CA GLU A 108 21.49 3.52 -0.26
C GLU A 108 20.56 2.72 -1.18
N LEU A 109 19.26 2.76 -0.94
CA LEU A 109 18.26 2.08 -1.77
C LEU A 109 18.26 2.60 -3.20
N VAL A 110 18.32 3.93 -3.37
CA VAL A 110 18.47 4.59 -4.68
C VAL A 110 19.76 4.14 -5.35
N ARG A 111 20.90 4.17 -4.63
CA ARG A 111 22.21 3.78 -5.18
C ARG A 111 22.21 2.32 -5.63
N PHE A 112 21.64 1.44 -4.82
CA PHE A 112 21.51 0.02 -5.14
C PHE A 112 20.74 -0.19 -6.45
N HIS A 113 19.57 0.44 -6.61
CA HIS A 113 18.77 0.31 -7.83
C HIS A 113 19.46 0.92 -9.05
N LYS A 114 20.12 2.07 -8.92
CA LYS A 114 20.94 2.65 -10.00
C LYS A 114 22.03 1.70 -10.47
N ASN A 115 22.73 1.05 -9.54
CA ASN A 115 23.86 0.17 -9.85
C ASN A 115 23.46 -1.10 -10.60
N ILE A 116 22.22 -1.59 -10.41
CA ILE A 116 21.69 -2.77 -11.10
C ILE A 116 20.88 -2.41 -12.35
N GLY A 117 20.84 -1.14 -12.74
CA GLY A 117 20.04 -0.67 -13.89
C GLY A 117 18.53 -0.72 -13.65
N GLY A 118 18.11 -0.64 -12.40
CA GLY A 118 16.71 -0.53 -11.98
C GLY A 118 15.88 -1.81 -12.04
N LYS A 119 16.44 -2.91 -12.56
CA LYS A 119 15.70 -4.18 -12.70
C LYS A 119 16.28 -5.24 -11.79
N LEU A 120 15.44 -5.76 -10.90
CA LEU A 120 15.79 -6.88 -10.01
C LEU A 120 15.51 -8.25 -10.64
N SER A 121 14.67 -8.29 -11.66
CA SER A 121 14.29 -9.52 -12.36
C SER A 121 13.86 -9.24 -13.79
N GLN A 122 13.70 -10.33 -14.56
CA GLN A 122 13.12 -10.23 -15.90
C GLN A 122 11.71 -9.66 -15.81
N ASN A 123 11.43 -8.67 -16.66
CA ASN A 123 10.15 -7.97 -16.74
C ASN A 123 9.71 -7.24 -15.46
N ASN A 124 10.62 -6.91 -14.52
CA ASN A 124 10.27 -6.19 -13.29
C ASN A 124 9.23 -6.96 -12.43
N SER A 125 9.42 -8.28 -12.28
CA SER A 125 8.57 -9.11 -11.42
C SER A 125 8.88 -9.02 -9.92
N ILE A 126 10.04 -8.47 -9.54
CA ILE A 126 10.42 -8.24 -8.15
C ILE A 126 10.07 -6.80 -7.77
N LEU A 127 9.38 -6.63 -6.65
CA LEU A 127 8.92 -5.36 -6.12
C LEU A 127 9.30 -5.26 -4.63
N LEU A 128 9.89 -4.14 -4.21
CA LEU A 128 10.05 -3.84 -2.79
C LEU A 128 8.70 -3.37 -2.24
N MET A 129 8.09 -4.20 -1.39
CA MET A 129 6.76 -3.95 -0.86
C MET A 129 6.72 -4.28 0.63
N ASN A 130 6.12 -3.39 1.42
CA ASN A 130 5.78 -3.66 2.81
C ASN A 130 4.27 -4.02 2.91
N PRO A 131 3.79 -4.51 4.07
CA PRO A 131 2.38 -4.87 4.24
C PRO A 131 1.40 -3.71 4.01
N THR A 132 1.78 -2.47 4.34
CA THR A 132 0.93 -1.29 4.12
C THR A 132 0.73 -1.01 2.64
N ILE A 133 1.79 -1.07 1.84
CA ILE A 133 1.73 -0.90 0.39
C ILE A 133 0.86 -2.01 -0.20
N ASP A 134 1.08 -3.28 0.18
CA ASP A 134 0.31 -4.44 -0.27
C ASP A 134 -1.20 -4.28 0.02
N LEU A 135 -1.55 -3.91 1.24
CA LEU A 135 -2.96 -3.71 1.63
C LEU A 135 -3.58 -2.53 0.87
N ASN A 136 -2.88 -1.41 0.78
CA ASN A 136 -3.42 -0.22 0.11
C ASN A 136 -3.65 -0.46 -1.39
N ILE A 137 -2.72 -1.14 -2.07
CA ILE A 137 -2.90 -1.43 -3.49
C ILE A 137 -4.05 -2.42 -3.70
N ARG A 138 -4.15 -3.47 -2.88
CA ARG A 138 -5.26 -4.44 -2.95
C ARG A 138 -6.61 -3.77 -2.73
N ASN A 139 -6.71 -2.88 -1.75
CA ASN A 139 -7.93 -2.13 -1.48
C ASN A 139 -8.34 -1.24 -2.66
N GLN A 140 -7.38 -0.54 -3.28
CA GLN A 140 -7.64 0.28 -4.46
C GLN A 140 -8.17 -0.57 -5.63
N ILE A 141 -7.57 -1.75 -5.86
CA ILE A 141 -8.00 -2.68 -6.91
C ILE A 141 -9.35 -3.32 -6.60
N ASP A 142 -9.58 -3.78 -5.36
CA ASP A 142 -10.85 -4.38 -4.96
C ASP A 142 -12.00 -3.36 -5.09
N HIS A 143 -11.76 -2.09 -4.75
CA HIS A 143 -12.71 -1.01 -4.98
C HIS A 143 -12.99 -0.79 -6.47
N ALA A 144 -11.96 -0.81 -7.33
CA ALA A 144 -12.14 -0.71 -8.77
C ALA A 144 -12.96 -1.89 -9.34
N ILE A 145 -12.70 -3.11 -8.86
CA ILE A 145 -13.46 -4.32 -9.20
C ILE A 145 -14.94 -4.16 -8.82
N GLN A 146 -15.22 -3.66 -7.62
CA GLN A 146 -16.59 -3.45 -7.14
C GLN A 146 -17.35 -2.42 -7.98
N ASN A 147 -16.68 -1.36 -8.43
CA ASN A 147 -17.32 -0.30 -9.21
C ASN A 147 -17.61 -0.70 -10.66
N ILE A 148 -16.93 -1.69 -11.21
CA ILE A 148 -17.25 -2.25 -12.54
C ILE A 148 -18.50 -3.14 -12.50
N LYS A 149 -18.84 -3.68 -11.32
CA LYS A 149 -20.01 -4.55 -11.13
C LYS A 149 -21.32 -3.77 -10.87
N LYS A 150 -21.25 -2.46 -10.65
CA LYS A 150 -22.40 -1.57 -10.49
C LYS A 150 -22.81 -1.02 -11.86
#